data_AF-A0A0A9Y8B3-F1
#
_entry.id   AF-A0A0A9Y8B3-F1
#
_cell.length_a   1.000
_cell.length_b   1.000
_cell.length_c   1.000
_cell.angle_alpha   90.00
_cell.angle_beta   90.00
_cell.angle_gamma   90.00
#
_symmetry.space_group_name_H-M   'P 1'
#
loop_
_entity.id
_entity.type
_entity.pdbx_description
1 polymer ?
#
loop_
_entity_poly.entity_id
_entity_poly.type
_entity_poly.pdbx_seq_one_letter_code
_entity_poly.pdbx_strand_id
1 'polypeptide(L)'
;MNSFTVLCLVASVVALTQGNPTTPNPTSSSHAASVSGESTVSGVSKSPEEVKQKIKEQVEALTGACKSQTKITGEQAKIVATQAIPKTEAEKCFLECIYTGLQLTKDGKFNEPAARALAQKRFGNAPEDLTKANSMIDTCVKEVVVKDLNEKCALGRLIRECFVKNGAKINFFPKP
;
A
#
# COMPACT_ATOMS: atom_id res chain seq x y z
N MET A 1 -37.11 -8.24 -36.53
CA MET A 1 -37.32 -7.10 -37.45
C MET A 1 -36.91 -5.84 -36.70
N ASN A 2 -35.84 -5.09 -36.97
CA ASN A 2 -34.86 -4.96 -38.06
C ASN A 2 -33.53 -4.52 -37.36
N SER A 3 -32.36 -5.13 -37.55
CA SER A 3 -31.43 -5.07 -38.69
C SER A 3 -31.14 -3.64 -39.17
N PHE A 4 -29.91 -3.14 -38.95
CA PHE A 4 -29.02 -2.61 -40.00
C PHE A 4 -27.61 -2.37 -39.43
N THR A 5 -26.68 -3.19 -39.94
CA THR A 5 -25.23 -3.13 -39.83
C THR A 5 -24.68 -1.97 -40.66
N VAL A 6 -23.72 -1.19 -40.15
CA VAL A 6 -22.78 -0.44 -41.01
C VAL A 6 -21.35 -0.68 -40.52
N LEU A 7 -20.66 -1.40 -41.40
CA LEU A 7 -19.27 -1.79 -41.40
C LEU A 7 -18.44 -0.62 -41.98
N CYS A 8 -17.43 -0.13 -41.27
CA CYS A 8 -16.37 0.69 -41.87
C CYS A 8 -15.01 0.06 -41.57
N LEU A 9 -14.52 -0.71 -42.55
CA LEU A 9 -13.15 -1.16 -42.70
C LEU A 9 -12.60 -0.49 -43.95
N VAL A 10 -11.43 0.16 -43.86
CA VAL A 10 -10.21 0.01 -44.70
C VAL A 10 -9.23 1.15 -44.32
N ALA A 11 -8.02 0.84 -43.80
CA ALA A 11 -6.75 0.63 -44.54
C ALA A 11 -6.18 1.97 -45.10
N SER A 12 -4.92 2.38 -45.01
CA SER A 12 -3.63 1.90 -44.50
C SER A 12 -2.65 3.08 -44.61
N VAL A 13 -1.65 3.22 -43.74
CA VAL A 13 -0.30 3.60 -44.17
C VAL A 13 0.73 3.16 -43.13
N VAL A 14 1.41 2.07 -43.46
CA VAL A 14 2.67 1.64 -42.83
C VAL A 14 3.77 2.14 -43.75
N ALA A 15 4.60 3.06 -43.27
CA ALA A 15 5.86 3.41 -43.93
C ALA A 15 7.00 2.65 -43.22
N LEU A 16 7.43 1.55 -43.83
CA LEU A 16 8.69 0.88 -43.55
C LEU A 16 9.76 1.50 -44.45
N THR A 17 10.86 1.98 -43.86
CA THR A 17 12.10 2.19 -44.59
C THR A 17 13.21 1.41 -43.90
N GLN A 18 13.66 0.34 -44.56
CA GLN A 18 14.92 -0.34 -44.28
C GLN A 18 15.96 0.11 -45.31
N GLY A 19 17.19 0.32 -44.86
CA GLY A 19 18.37 0.56 -45.68
C GLY A 19 19.63 0.61 -44.81
N ASN A 20 20.29 -0.55 -44.67
CA ASN A 20 21.53 -0.81 -43.92
C ASN A 20 22.76 -0.64 -44.87
N PRO A 21 23.98 -1.11 -44.55
CA PRO A 21 25.02 -0.69 -43.60
C PRO A 21 26.29 -0.13 -44.31
N THR A 22 27.31 0.36 -43.57
CA THR A 22 28.78 0.07 -43.75
C THR A 22 29.65 0.89 -42.75
N THR A 23 30.38 0.18 -41.88
CA THR A 23 31.52 0.58 -41.00
C THR A 23 32.81 0.77 -41.85
N PRO A 24 34.01 1.25 -41.39
CA PRO A 24 34.45 1.59 -40.02
C PRO A 24 35.45 2.78 -39.82
N ASN A 25 35.75 3.02 -38.53
CA ASN A 25 37.06 3.37 -37.93
C ASN A 25 37.43 4.86 -37.65
N PRO A 26 38.43 5.14 -36.77
CA PRO A 26 38.21 5.90 -35.54
C PRO A 26 39.06 7.17 -35.49
N THR A 27 38.72 8.14 -34.65
CA THR A 27 39.72 9.13 -34.20
C THR A 27 39.38 9.58 -32.80
N SER A 28 40.30 9.26 -31.90
CA SER A 28 40.43 9.78 -30.56
C SER A 28 40.37 11.31 -30.55
N SER A 29 39.59 11.87 -29.64
CA SER A 29 40.05 12.94 -28.77
C SER A 29 39.01 13.18 -27.69
N SER A 30 39.52 13.18 -26.47
CA SER A 30 38.95 13.70 -25.22
C SER A 30 38.15 14.99 -25.43
N HIS A 31 37.18 15.26 -24.55
CA HIS A 31 37.08 16.47 -23.71
C HIS A 31 35.82 16.36 -22.84
N ALA A 32 36.02 16.52 -21.53
CA ALA A 32 34.98 16.54 -20.51
C ALA A 32 34.38 17.95 -20.37
N ALA A 33 33.06 18.05 -20.19
CA ALA A 33 32.33 19.09 -19.44
C ALA A 33 30.82 18.76 -19.52
N SER A 34 30.22 18.26 -18.44
CA SER A 34 29.41 19.04 -17.48
C SER A 34 28.19 19.68 -18.15
N VAL A 35 27.07 18.95 -18.28
CA VAL A 35 25.90 18.98 -17.37
C VAL A 35 25.45 20.39 -17.02
N SER A 36 24.35 20.82 -17.64
CA SER A 36 23.38 21.75 -17.05
C SER A 36 22.04 21.55 -17.77
N GLY A 37 21.32 20.54 -17.31
CA GLY A 37 19.91 20.32 -17.58
C GLY A 37 19.17 20.36 -16.27
N GLU A 38 18.50 21.50 -16.03
CA GLU A 38 17.20 21.66 -15.38
C GLU A 38 16.68 20.51 -14.52
N SER A 39 16.44 20.78 -13.23
CA SER A 39 15.11 20.65 -12.64
C SER A 39 15.18 20.96 -11.15
N THR A 40 14.70 22.14 -10.80
CA THR A 40 14.14 22.45 -9.49
C THR A 40 13.05 21.42 -9.15
N VAL A 41 13.34 20.46 -8.27
CA VAL A 41 12.30 19.75 -7.52
C VAL A 41 12.42 20.24 -6.08
N SER A 42 11.56 21.20 -5.77
CA SER A 42 11.28 21.62 -4.40
C SER A 42 10.56 20.47 -3.69
N GLY A 43 11.34 19.51 -3.22
CA GLY A 43 10.86 18.45 -2.34
C GLY A 43 10.56 19.05 -0.97
N VAL A 44 9.29 19.38 -0.71
CA VAL A 44 8.83 19.69 0.64
C VAL A 44 8.92 18.40 1.45
N SER A 45 10.07 18.17 2.07
CA SER A 45 10.27 17.17 3.10
C SER A 45 9.34 17.51 4.27
N LYS A 46 8.18 16.85 4.33
CA LYS A 46 7.33 16.90 5.52
C LYS A 46 8.10 16.30 6.70
N SER A 47 7.99 16.93 7.86
CA SER A 47 8.67 16.43 9.07
C SER A 47 8.14 15.03 9.44
N PRO A 48 8.99 14.12 9.97
CA PRO A 48 8.55 12.81 10.44
C PRO A 48 7.32 12.87 11.37
N GLU A 49 7.22 13.90 12.20
CA GLU A 49 6.12 14.09 13.14
C GLU A 49 4.81 14.47 12.44
N GLU A 50 4.85 15.31 11.40
CA GLU A 50 3.67 15.64 10.59
C GLU A 50 3.10 14.41 9.88
N VAL A 51 3.98 13.50 9.43
CA VAL A 51 3.56 12.29 8.75
C VAL A 51 2.88 11.31 9.72
N LYS A 52 3.44 11.12 10.91
CA LYS A 52 2.82 10.32 11.98
C LYS A 52 1.45 10.89 12.36
N GLN A 53 1.34 12.20 12.52
CA GLN A 53 0.10 12.88 12.86
C GLN A 53 -0.98 12.67 11.78
N LYS A 54 -0.63 12.78 10.49
CA LYS A 54 -1.59 12.51 9.40
C LYS A 54 -2.07 11.06 9.34
N ILE A 55 -1.19 10.10 9.65
CA ILE A 55 -1.59 8.68 9.74
C ILE A 55 -2.53 8.49 10.93
N LYS A 56 -2.25 9.12 12.07
CA LYS A 56 -3.12 9.08 13.26
C LYS A 56 -4.51 9.65 12.96
N GLU A 57 -4.59 10.83 12.35
CA GLU A 57 -5.84 11.46 11.93
C GLU A 57 -6.64 10.58 10.95
N GLN A 58 -5.96 9.95 10.00
CA GLN A 58 -6.60 9.00 9.08
C GLN A 58 -7.21 7.81 9.84
N VAL A 59 -6.49 7.25 10.82
CA VAL A 59 -6.98 6.14 11.65
C VAL A 59 -8.14 6.58 12.55
N GLU A 60 -8.12 7.79 13.09
CA GLU A 60 -9.22 8.36 13.90
C GLU A 60 -10.49 8.57 13.05
N ALA A 61 -10.34 9.13 11.85
CA ALA A 61 -11.46 9.29 10.92
C ALA A 61 -12.08 7.94 10.53
N LEU A 62 -11.23 6.95 10.21
CA LEU A 62 -11.68 5.58 9.92
C LEU A 62 -12.33 4.92 11.14
N THR A 63 -11.82 5.17 12.35
CA THR A 63 -12.42 4.68 13.59
C THR A 63 -13.85 5.20 13.72
N GLY A 64 -14.09 6.49 13.49
CA GLY A 64 -15.44 7.06 13.48
C GLY A 64 -16.36 6.41 12.44
N ALA A 65 -15.91 6.32 11.20
CA ALA A 65 -16.69 5.75 10.10
C ALA A 65 -16.99 4.25 10.28
N CYS A 66 -16.01 3.47 10.72
CA CYS A 66 -16.14 2.02 10.90
C CYS A 66 -16.98 1.67 12.14
N LYS A 67 -16.97 2.49 13.20
CA LYS A 67 -17.84 2.30 14.36
C LYS A 67 -19.32 2.26 13.97
N SER A 68 -19.74 3.20 13.13
CA SER A 68 -21.12 3.29 12.65
C SER A 68 -21.53 2.09 11.79
N GLN A 69 -20.61 1.56 10.98
CA GLN A 69 -20.88 0.42 10.09
C GLN A 69 -20.99 -0.91 10.86
N THR A 70 -20.19 -1.11 11.90
CA THR A 70 -20.09 -2.40 12.59
C THR A 70 -20.83 -2.46 13.92
N LYS A 71 -21.46 -1.35 14.33
CA LYS A 71 -22.26 -1.22 15.56
C LYS A 71 -21.47 -1.60 16.83
N ILE A 72 -20.16 -1.40 16.79
CA ILE A 72 -19.22 -1.60 17.90
C ILE A 72 -19.31 -0.41 18.88
N THR A 73 -19.20 -0.69 20.18
CA THR A 73 -19.19 0.35 21.21
C THR A 73 -17.91 1.20 21.17
N GLY A 74 -17.92 2.36 21.84
CA GLY A 74 -16.72 3.16 22.01
C GLY A 74 -15.58 2.41 22.71
N GLU A 75 -15.91 1.57 23.69
CA GLU A 75 -14.93 0.76 24.42
C GLU A 75 -14.29 -0.28 23.52
N GLN A 76 -15.10 -1.07 22.82
CA GLN A 76 -14.59 -2.09 21.89
C GLN A 76 -13.78 -1.47 20.75
N ALA A 77 -14.13 -0.26 20.29
CA ALA A 77 -13.39 0.44 19.23
C ALA A 77 -11.95 0.79 19.62
N LYS A 78 -11.61 0.86 20.93
CA LYS A 78 -10.24 1.04 21.40
C LYS A 78 -9.30 -0.07 20.93
N ILE A 79 -9.84 -1.21 20.49
CA ILE A 79 -9.06 -2.28 19.88
C ILE A 79 -8.16 -1.77 18.75
N VAL A 80 -8.51 -0.70 18.02
CA VAL A 80 -7.65 -0.13 16.96
C VAL A 80 -6.24 0.26 17.45
N ALA A 81 -6.11 0.67 18.71
CA ALA A 81 -4.87 1.17 19.29
C ALA A 81 -4.15 0.16 20.21
N THR A 82 -4.75 -1.00 20.48
CA THR A 82 -4.17 -2.02 21.39
C THR A 82 -3.57 -3.20 20.62
N GLN A 83 -3.03 -4.19 21.34
CA GLN A 83 -2.59 -5.47 20.78
C GLN A 83 -3.66 -6.58 20.90
N ALA A 84 -4.89 -6.26 21.33
CA ALA A 84 -5.93 -7.29 21.52
C ALA A 84 -6.36 -7.93 20.18
N ILE A 85 -6.50 -9.25 20.13
CA ILE A 85 -7.05 -9.94 18.94
C ILE A 85 -8.59 -9.84 18.97
N PRO A 86 -9.27 -9.49 17.86
CA PRO A 86 -10.73 -9.39 17.82
C PRO A 86 -11.36 -10.76 18.09
N LYS A 87 -12.32 -10.82 19.01
CA LYS A 87 -12.97 -12.07 19.43
C LYS A 87 -14.38 -12.20 18.87
N THR A 88 -15.02 -11.08 18.58
CA THR A 88 -16.40 -11.02 18.07
C THR A 88 -16.44 -10.68 16.58
N GLU A 89 -17.49 -11.08 15.87
CA GLU A 89 -17.71 -10.69 14.46
C GLU A 89 -17.65 -9.17 14.28
N ALA A 90 -18.28 -8.40 15.17
CA ALA A 90 -18.28 -6.94 15.12
C ALA A 90 -16.86 -6.34 15.23
N GLU A 91 -16.00 -6.87 16.09
CA GLU A 91 -14.61 -6.43 16.22
C GLU A 91 -13.76 -6.82 14.99
N LYS A 92 -13.98 -8.02 14.43
CA LYS A 92 -13.32 -8.47 13.20
C LYS A 92 -13.65 -7.53 12.05
N CYS A 93 -14.95 -7.27 11.84
CA CYS A 93 -15.42 -6.37 10.81
C CYS A 93 -14.98 -4.93 11.04
N PHE A 94 -14.89 -4.50 12.30
CA PHE A 94 -14.41 -3.16 12.62
C PHE A 94 -12.95 -2.98 12.19
N LEU A 95 -12.08 -3.93 12.54
CA LEU A 95 -10.68 -3.90 12.12
C LEU A 95 -10.52 -4.07 10.61
N GLU A 96 -11.31 -4.94 9.97
CA GLU A 96 -11.27 -5.08 8.51
C GLU A 96 -11.69 -3.81 7.78
N CYS A 97 -12.70 -3.11 8.27
CA CYS A 97 -13.11 -1.80 7.75
C CYS A 97 -11.96 -0.79 7.82
N ILE A 98 -11.25 -0.72 8.95
CA ILE A 98 -10.09 0.17 9.11
C ILE A 98 -8.97 -0.23 8.16
N TYR A 99 -8.62 -1.52 8.09
CA TYR A 99 -7.55 -1.99 7.20
C TYR A 99 -7.88 -1.77 5.73
N THR A 100 -9.15 -1.91 5.34
CA THR A 100 -9.62 -1.57 4.00
C THR A 100 -9.50 -0.08 3.73
N GLY A 101 -9.88 0.78 4.67
CA GLY A 101 -9.71 2.23 4.57
C GLY A 101 -8.25 2.69 4.53
N LEU A 102 -7.33 1.90 5.10
CA LEU A 102 -5.88 2.06 4.97
C LEU A 102 -5.30 1.38 3.73
N GLN A 103 -6.14 0.76 2.89
CA GLN A 103 -5.77 0.00 1.69
C GLN A 103 -4.88 -1.22 1.96
N LEU A 104 -4.83 -1.71 3.20
CA LEU A 104 -4.07 -2.91 3.59
C LEU A 104 -4.73 -4.21 3.17
N THR A 105 -5.97 -4.13 2.68
CA THR A 105 -6.68 -5.23 2.03
C THR A 105 -6.93 -4.88 0.57
N LYS A 106 -6.88 -5.90 -0.30
CA LYS A 106 -7.26 -5.80 -1.71
C LYS A 106 -7.65 -7.20 -2.20
N ASP A 107 -8.76 -7.31 -2.94
CA ASP A 107 -9.22 -8.56 -3.55
C ASP A 107 -9.30 -9.74 -2.56
N GLY A 108 -9.78 -9.48 -1.34
CA GLY A 108 -9.90 -10.49 -0.29
C GLY A 108 -8.55 -10.99 0.28
N LYS A 109 -7.47 -10.23 0.08
CA LYS A 109 -6.11 -10.57 0.52
C LYS A 109 -5.42 -9.40 1.20
N PHE A 110 -4.32 -9.68 1.90
CA PHE A 110 -3.41 -8.65 2.39
C PHE A 110 -2.70 -7.96 1.21
N ASN A 111 -2.72 -6.64 1.19
CA ASN A 111 -2.18 -5.82 0.10
C ASN A 111 -0.74 -5.41 0.39
N GLU A 112 0.22 -6.23 -0.03
CA GLU A 112 1.65 -5.99 0.20
C GLU A 112 2.13 -4.63 -0.33
N PRO A 113 1.87 -4.22 -1.60
CA PRO A 113 2.33 -2.92 -2.09
C PRO A 113 1.85 -1.75 -1.23
N ALA A 114 0.58 -1.75 -0.81
CA ALA A 114 0.04 -0.70 0.04
C ALA A 114 0.62 -0.74 1.45
N ALA A 115 0.83 -1.94 2.01
CA ALA A 115 1.47 -2.10 3.31
C ALA A 115 2.90 -1.55 3.31
N ARG A 116 3.68 -1.83 2.26
CA ARG A 116 5.04 -1.27 2.09
C ARG A 116 5.01 0.24 1.91
N ALA A 117 4.07 0.77 1.14
CA ALA A 117 3.90 2.21 0.98
C ALA A 117 3.58 2.91 2.32
N LEU A 118 2.70 2.30 3.14
CA LEU A 118 2.39 2.82 4.47
C LEU A 118 3.59 2.72 5.42
N ALA A 119 4.35 1.62 5.36
CA ALA A 119 5.57 1.47 6.14
C ALA A 119 6.63 2.51 5.75
N GLN A 120 6.85 2.75 4.46
CA GLN A 120 7.74 3.80 3.97
C GLN A 120 7.28 5.18 4.43
N LYS A 121 5.98 5.47 4.35
CA LYS A 121 5.42 6.73 4.83
C LYS A 121 5.66 6.91 6.33
N ARG A 122 5.45 5.88 7.15
CA ARG A 122 5.55 5.96 8.60
C ARG A 122 6.99 5.94 9.13
N PHE A 123 7.86 5.12 8.52
CA PHE A 123 9.18 4.78 9.04
C PHE A 123 10.32 5.15 8.08
N GLY A 124 10.06 5.87 6.98
CA GLY A 124 11.07 6.22 5.97
C GLY A 124 12.28 6.98 6.51
N ASN A 125 12.12 7.66 7.65
CA ASN A 125 13.19 8.38 8.35
C ASN A 125 13.80 7.60 9.53
N ALA A 126 13.42 6.32 9.71
CA ALA A 126 13.89 5.41 10.75
C ALA A 126 14.26 4.06 10.12
N PRO A 127 15.45 3.92 9.50
CA PRO A 127 15.81 2.75 8.68
C PRO A 127 15.68 1.40 9.37
N GLU A 128 16.01 1.33 10.66
CA GLU A 128 15.85 0.09 11.45
C GLU A 128 14.37 -0.30 11.62
N ASP A 129 13.50 0.65 11.92
CA ASP A 129 12.07 0.41 12.09
C ASP A 129 11.39 0.10 10.76
N LEU A 130 11.81 0.74 9.67
CA LEU A 130 11.38 0.40 8.32
C LEU A 130 11.77 -1.03 7.95
N THR A 131 13.00 -1.44 8.25
CA THR A 131 13.48 -2.80 8.00
C THR A 131 12.65 -3.83 8.77
N LYS A 132 12.38 -3.59 10.05
CA LYS A 132 11.52 -4.45 10.87
C LYS A 132 10.08 -4.48 10.34
N ALA A 133 9.53 -3.33 9.93
CA ALA A 133 8.19 -3.24 9.35
C ALA A 133 8.09 -4.04 8.03
N ASN A 134 9.11 -3.94 7.16
CA ASN A 134 9.17 -4.72 5.93
C ASN A 134 9.29 -6.23 6.20
N SER A 135 10.10 -6.64 7.17
CA SER A 135 10.20 -8.05 7.57
C SER A 135 8.87 -8.60 8.13
N MET A 136 8.15 -7.79 8.90
CA MET A 136 6.78 -8.13 9.33
C MET A 136 5.85 -8.29 8.13
N ILE A 137 5.88 -7.36 7.17
CA ILE A 137 5.07 -7.42 5.94
C ILE A 137 5.36 -8.72 5.17
N ASP A 138 6.63 -9.07 4.96
CA ASP A 138 7.06 -10.29 4.27
C ASP A 138 6.47 -11.56 4.92
N THR A 139 6.33 -11.53 6.25
CA THR A 139 5.74 -12.61 7.03
C THR A 139 4.23 -12.61 6.88
N CYS A 140 3.57 -11.45 7.01
CA CYS A 140 2.12 -11.34 6.92
C CYS A 140 1.57 -11.69 5.53
N VAL A 141 2.31 -11.44 4.45
CA VAL A 141 1.92 -11.89 3.11
C VAL A 141 1.74 -13.42 3.04
N LYS A 142 2.51 -14.17 3.83
CA LYS A 142 2.45 -15.64 3.88
C LYS A 142 1.42 -16.14 4.87
N GLU A 143 1.23 -15.44 5.99
CA GLU A 143 0.35 -15.88 7.08
C GLU A 143 -1.11 -15.45 6.91
N VAL A 144 -1.37 -14.30 6.29
CA VAL A 144 -2.72 -13.76 6.10
C VAL A 144 -3.38 -14.43 4.89
N VAL A 145 -3.85 -15.65 5.13
CA VAL A 145 -4.57 -16.46 4.14
C VAL A 145 -5.94 -16.81 4.71
N VAL A 146 -6.99 -16.35 4.04
CA VAL A 146 -8.38 -16.72 4.37
C VAL A 146 -8.57 -18.19 3.99
N LYS A 147 -8.79 -19.04 5.01
CA LYS A 147 -9.02 -20.48 4.85
C LYS A 147 -10.49 -20.86 4.94
N ASP A 148 -11.23 -20.19 5.83
CA ASP A 148 -12.67 -20.36 5.96
C ASP A 148 -13.39 -19.23 5.22
N LEU A 149 -14.07 -19.57 4.13
CA LEU A 149 -14.83 -18.61 3.33
C LEU A 149 -16.15 -18.20 3.99
N ASN A 150 -16.59 -18.91 5.04
CA ASN A 150 -17.78 -18.55 5.81
C ASN A 150 -17.46 -17.58 6.96
N GLU A 151 -16.18 -17.45 7.34
CA GLU A 151 -15.76 -16.49 8.35
C GLU A 151 -15.89 -15.06 7.79
N LYS A 152 -16.89 -14.33 8.27
CA LYS A 152 -17.04 -12.91 7.94
C LYS A 152 -15.88 -12.10 8.52
N CYS A 153 -15.39 -11.19 7.70
CA CYS A 153 -14.35 -10.24 8.07
C CYS A 153 -13.06 -10.92 8.59
N ALA A 154 -12.72 -12.07 7.99
CA ALA A 154 -11.56 -12.86 8.38
C ALA A 154 -10.24 -12.08 8.26
N LEU A 155 -10.10 -11.16 7.29
CA LEU A 155 -8.87 -10.38 7.14
C LEU A 155 -8.66 -9.45 8.32
N GLY A 156 -9.72 -8.88 8.88
CA GLY A 156 -9.64 -8.08 10.11
C GLY A 156 -8.96 -8.82 11.26
N ARG A 157 -9.30 -10.10 11.46
CA ARG A 157 -8.65 -10.97 12.45
C ARG A 157 -7.23 -11.36 12.02
N LEU A 158 -7.06 -11.90 10.82
CA LEU A 158 -5.80 -12.48 10.37
C LEU A 158 -4.68 -11.44 10.28
N ILE A 159 -4.96 -10.23 9.77
CA ILE A 159 -4.00 -9.12 9.75
C ILE A 159 -3.60 -8.74 11.17
N ARG A 160 -4.59 -8.63 12.07
CA ARG A 160 -4.35 -8.26 13.47
C ARG A 160 -3.50 -9.31 14.19
N GLU A 161 -3.79 -10.59 14.01
CA GLU A 161 -2.99 -11.70 14.54
C GLU A 161 -1.54 -11.61 14.04
N CYS A 162 -1.35 -11.40 12.73
CA CYS A 162 -0.01 -11.26 12.18
C CYS A 162 0.75 -10.05 12.77
N PHE A 163 0.10 -8.89 12.86
CA PHE A 163 0.73 -7.67 13.41
C PHE A 163 1.06 -7.80 14.89
N VAL A 164 0.24 -8.47 15.69
CA VAL A 164 0.53 -8.69 17.10
C VAL A 164 1.67 -9.70 17.26
N LYS A 165 1.66 -10.78 16.49
CA LYS A 165 2.70 -11.82 16.50
C LYS A 165 4.08 -11.27 16.08
N ASN A 166 4.12 -10.46 15.04
CA ASN A 166 5.37 -10.05 14.38
C ASN A 166 5.76 -8.59 14.66
N GLY A 167 4.84 -7.77 15.18
CA GLY A 167 5.02 -6.32 15.36
C GLY A 167 5.54 -5.89 16.72
N ALA A 168 5.79 -6.79 17.68
CA ALA A 168 6.27 -6.41 19.02
C ALA A 168 7.61 -5.66 19.02
N LYS A 169 8.39 -5.75 17.93
CA LYS A 169 9.70 -5.09 17.76
C LYS A 169 9.62 -3.72 17.10
N ILE A 170 8.43 -3.30 16.66
CA ILE A 170 8.17 -1.98 16.09
C ILE A 170 7.09 -1.31 16.94
N ASN A 171 7.21 -0.02 17.22
CA ASN A 171 6.18 0.74 17.96
C ASN A 171 4.93 0.96 17.08
N PHE A 172 4.35 -0.14 16.57
CA PHE A 172 3.23 -0.16 15.64
C PHE A 172 1.95 0.31 16.34
N PHE A 173 1.71 -0.23 17.52
CA PHE A 173 0.65 0.21 18.44
C PHE A 173 1.22 1.32 19.34
N PRO A 174 0.54 2.47 19.47
CA PRO A 174 0.89 3.47 20.46
C PRO A 174 0.96 2.82 21.84
N LYS A 175 1.97 3.17 22.64
CA LYS A 175 1.97 2.78 24.05
C LYS A 175 0.84 3.56 24.76
N PRO A 176 0.09 2.91 25.66
CA PRO A 176 -0.91 3.59 26.48
C PRO A 176 -0.29 4.68 27.37
#